data_AF-A0A851D2X2-F1
#
_entry.id   AF-A0A851D2X2-F1
#
_cell.length_a   1.000
_cell.length_b   1.000
_cell.length_c   1.000
_cell.angle_alpha   90.00
_cell.angle_beta   90.00
_cell.angle_gamma   90.00
#
_symmetry.space_group_name_H-M   'P 1'
#
loop_
_entity.id
_entity.type
_entity.pdbx_description
1 polymer ?
#
loop_
_entity_poly.entity_id
_entity_poly.type
_entity_poly.pdbx_seq_one_letter_code
_entity_poly.pdbx_strand_id
1 'polypeptide(L)'
;VIFVSLPHVGSSLCCQCGVPIPPNPANMCVGCLRAQVDITEGIPKQGTLHFCKQCERYLQPPGTWIQCALESRELLALCLKKIKASLSKVRLIDAGFIWTEPHSKRLKLKLTVQKEVINGAVLQQVFVVEYIVQSQMCEDCHRIEAKDFWKSVVQVRQKTLHKKTFYYLEQLILKHRLHQNTLRIKEIHDGLDFYYSSKQQAQKMVDFLQCTVPCRSKSSQRLISHDIHSNVYNYKSTFSVEIVPICKDDVVCLSPKLAQSLGNMGQICVCIRVTSTIHLIDPSTLQ
;
A
#
# COMPACT_ATOMS: atom_id res chain seq x y z
N VAL A 1 51.65 23.56 37.84
CA VAL A 1 51.46 23.64 36.37
C VAL A 1 52.16 22.43 35.77
N ILE A 2 51.40 21.37 35.43
CA ILE A 2 51.96 20.16 34.81
C ILE A 2 52.00 20.42 33.30
N PHE A 3 53.19 20.64 32.76
CA PHE A 3 53.40 20.69 31.30
C PHE A 3 53.34 19.25 30.76
N VAL A 4 52.23 18.90 30.11
CA VAL A 4 52.16 17.69 29.29
C VAL A 4 52.92 17.98 28.00
N SER A 5 54.12 17.42 27.86
CA SER A 5 54.89 17.43 26.62
C SER A 5 54.10 16.73 25.51
N LEU A 6 53.67 17.48 24.48
CA LEU A 6 53.15 16.88 23.25
C LEU A 6 54.26 16.06 22.58
N PRO A 7 53.99 14.83 22.12
CA PRO A 7 54.97 14.04 21.38
C PRO A 7 55.40 14.83 20.13
N HIS A 8 56.71 15.00 19.93
CA HIS A 8 57.27 15.50 18.68
C HIS A 8 56.94 14.50 17.57
N VAL A 9 55.87 14.78 16.83
CA VAL A 9 55.52 14.04 15.62
C VAL A 9 56.57 14.41 14.57
N GLY A 10 57.52 13.52 14.31
CA GLY A 10 58.56 13.76 13.30
C GLY A 10 57.92 14.08 11.95
N SER A 11 58.27 15.21 11.34
CA SER A 11 57.72 15.62 10.04
C SER A 11 58.43 14.89 8.90
N SER A 12 57.69 14.24 8.00
CA SER A 12 58.20 13.72 6.73
C SER A 12 57.85 14.67 5.58
N LEU A 13 58.60 14.65 4.49
CA LEU A 13 58.28 15.43 3.29
C LEU A 13 57.33 14.62 2.39
N CYS A 14 56.31 15.28 1.85
CA CYS A 14 55.44 14.67 0.83
C CYS A 14 56.27 14.30 -0.41
N CYS A 15 56.16 13.05 -0.88
CA CYS A 15 56.96 12.55 -2.01
C CYS A 15 56.73 13.28 -3.35
N GLN A 16 55.60 13.98 -3.51
CA GLN A 16 55.24 14.65 -4.76
C GLN A 16 55.46 16.18 -4.77
N CYS A 17 55.23 16.87 -3.65
CA CYS A 17 55.30 18.35 -3.58
C CYS A 17 56.30 18.88 -2.54
N GLY A 18 56.95 18.01 -1.75
CA GLY A 18 57.96 18.42 -0.77
C GLY A 18 57.44 19.17 0.46
N VAL A 19 56.11 19.31 0.63
CA VAL A 19 55.52 19.96 1.81
C VAL A 19 55.73 19.07 3.05
N PRO A 20 56.11 19.65 4.22
CA PRO A 20 56.23 18.89 5.47
C PRO A 20 54.85 18.42 5.94
N ILE A 21 54.74 17.11 6.20
CA ILE A 21 53.51 16.44 6.64
C ILE A 21 53.80 15.55 7.86
N PRO A 22 52.78 15.27 8.70
CA PRO A 22 52.89 14.18 9.66
C PRO A 22 53.02 12.84 8.88
N PRO A 23 53.77 11.86 9.43
CA PRO A 23 54.05 10.62 8.75
C PRO A 23 52.74 9.86 8.58
N ASN A 24 52.39 9.57 7.33
CA ASN A 24 51.19 8.83 6.97
C ASN A 24 51.57 7.65 6.06
N PRO A 25 50.78 6.57 6.02
CA PRO A 25 51.14 5.37 5.26
C PRO A 25 51.23 5.59 3.74
N ALA A 26 50.66 6.70 3.24
CA ALA A 26 50.73 7.10 1.83
C ALA A 26 51.97 7.95 1.48
N ASN A 27 52.74 8.45 2.46
CA ASN A 27 53.85 9.41 2.29
C ASN A 27 53.51 10.63 1.40
N MET A 28 52.23 11.01 1.34
CA MET A 28 51.68 12.05 0.49
C MET A 28 50.84 13.03 1.29
N CYS A 29 50.90 14.33 0.95
CA CYS A 29 50.04 15.33 1.56
C CYS A 29 48.58 15.15 1.11
N VAL A 30 47.63 15.64 1.91
CA VAL A 30 46.19 15.54 1.61
C VAL A 30 45.83 16.17 0.27
N GLY A 31 46.51 17.24 -0.13
CA GLY A 31 46.30 17.90 -1.43
C GLY A 31 46.69 17.01 -2.61
N CYS A 32 47.91 16.46 -2.60
CA CYS A 32 48.40 15.54 -3.62
C CYS A 32 47.55 14.26 -3.69
N LEU A 33 47.15 13.72 -2.53
CA LEU A 33 46.32 12.52 -2.45
C LEU A 33 44.92 12.75 -3.06
N ARG A 34 44.29 13.90 -2.79
CA ARG A 34 43.00 14.29 -3.40
C ARG A 34 43.09 14.59 -4.88
N ALA A 35 44.25 15.03 -5.37
CA ALA A 35 44.47 15.29 -6.79
C ALA A 35 44.62 14.00 -7.60
N GLN A 36 45.14 12.93 -7.00
CA GLN A 36 45.35 11.64 -7.67
C GLN A 36 44.18 10.66 -7.49
N VAL A 37 43.46 10.72 -6.37
CA VAL A 37 42.39 9.76 -6.05
C VAL A 37 41.09 10.48 -5.74
N ASP A 38 40.12 10.38 -6.66
CA ASP A 38 38.74 10.80 -6.40
C ASP A 38 37.91 9.60 -5.92
N ILE A 39 37.45 9.67 -4.67
CA ILE A 39 36.63 8.61 -4.05
C ILE A 39 35.21 8.59 -4.64
N THR A 40 34.79 9.69 -5.25
CA THR A 40 33.43 9.88 -5.77
C THR A 40 33.23 9.36 -7.19
N GLU A 41 34.29 8.83 -7.81
CA GLU A 41 34.21 8.21 -9.14
C GLU A 41 33.23 7.04 -9.16
N GLY A 42 32.24 7.13 -10.05
CA GLY A 42 31.17 6.14 -10.20
C GLY A 42 29.92 6.38 -9.34
N ILE A 43 29.88 7.45 -8.54
CA ILE A 43 28.66 7.87 -7.84
C ILE A 43 27.90 8.89 -8.71
N PRO A 44 26.63 8.64 -9.06
CA PRO A 44 25.83 9.62 -9.80
C PRO A 44 25.62 10.88 -8.95
N LYS A 45 26.05 12.03 -9.47
CA LYS A 45 25.84 13.35 -8.83
C LYS A 45 24.44 13.92 -9.08
N GLN A 46 23.67 13.30 -9.98
CA GLN A 46 22.30 13.66 -10.28
C GLN A 46 21.37 12.45 -10.23
N GLY A 47 20.15 12.64 -9.75
CA GLY A 47 19.10 11.62 -9.72
C GLY A 47 17.70 12.21 -9.91
N THR A 48 16.73 11.35 -10.18
CA THR A 48 15.32 11.75 -10.30
C THR A 48 14.47 11.13 -9.20
N LEU A 49 13.58 11.93 -8.64
CA LEU A 49 12.54 11.52 -7.69
C LEU A 49 11.18 11.78 -8.30
N HIS A 50 10.25 10.86 -8.13
CA HIS A 50 8.88 11.04 -8.60
C HIS A 50 7.98 11.38 -7.42
N PHE A 51 7.17 12.43 -7.58
CA PHE A 51 6.29 12.97 -6.55
C PHE A 51 4.87 13.12 -7.09
N CYS A 52 3.89 12.61 -6.34
CA CYS A 52 2.48 12.73 -6.67
C CYS A 52 1.89 13.97 -6.00
N LYS A 53 1.42 14.92 -6.80
CA LYS A 53 0.85 16.20 -6.33
C LYS A 53 -0.46 16.04 -5.54
N GLN A 54 -1.23 14.98 -5.80
CA GLN A 54 -2.56 14.81 -5.19
C GLN A 54 -2.53 14.15 -3.82
N CYS A 55 -1.60 13.23 -3.57
CA CYS A 55 -1.47 12.54 -2.29
C CYS A 55 -0.19 12.87 -1.52
N GLU A 56 0.65 13.76 -2.07
CA GLU A 56 1.93 14.20 -1.51
C GLU A 56 2.89 13.05 -1.18
N ARG A 57 2.87 11.99 -2.00
CA ARG A 57 3.72 10.81 -1.83
C ARG A 57 4.87 10.80 -2.82
N TYR A 58 6.00 10.25 -2.40
CA TYR A 58 7.16 9.97 -3.22
C TYR A 58 7.18 8.50 -3.65
N LEU A 59 7.59 8.25 -4.90
CA LEU A 59 7.77 6.90 -5.42
C LEU A 59 9.10 6.32 -4.92
N GLN A 60 9.01 5.24 -4.17
CA GLN A 60 10.12 4.34 -3.89
C GLN A 60 10.08 3.19 -4.92
N PRO A 61 11.06 3.11 -5.84
CA PRO A 61 11.18 1.96 -6.75
C PRO A 61 11.25 0.66 -5.94
N PRO A 62 10.55 -0.41 -6.34
CA PRO A 62 9.97 -0.67 -7.67
C PRO A 62 8.52 -0.19 -7.90
N GLY A 63 7.81 0.34 -6.91
CA GLY A 63 6.39 0.72 -7.10
C GLY A 63 5.64 1.20 -5.85
N THR A 64 6.30 1.31 -4.71
CA THR A 64 5.65 1.71 -3.46
C THR A 64 5.65 3.23 -3.32
N TRP A 65 4.51 3.81 -2.95
CA TRP A 65 4.37 5.24 -2.71
C TRP A 65 4.35 5.52 -1.21
N ILE A 66 5.32 6.30 -0.74
CA ILE A 66 5.46 6.64 0.67
C ILE A 66 5.20 8.13 0.87
N GLN A 67 4.47 8.48 1.93
CA GLN A 67 4.31 9.87 2.33
C GLN A 67 5.57 10.30 3.07
N CYS A 68 6.21 11.38 2.62
CA CYS A 68 7.40 11.93 3.28
C CYS A 68 7.30 13.45 3.29
N ALA A 69 7.58 14.07 4.43
CA ALA A 69 7.74 15.52 4.48
C ALA A 69 9.06 15.95 3.82
N LEU A 70 9.11 17.19 3.34
CA LEU A 70 10.34 17.81 2.87
C LEU A 70 11.39 17.81 3.99
N GLU A 71 12.65 17.56 3.64
CA GLU A 71 13.79 17.50 4.57
C GLU A 71 13.63 16.50 5.73
N SER A 72 12.75 15.49 5.57
CA SER A 72 12.54 14.44 6.57
C SER A 72 13.59 13.32 6.48
N ARG A 73 13.74 12.60 7.60
CA ARG A 73 14.57 11.38 7.68
C ARG A 73 14.15 10.31 6.67
N GLU A 74 12.86 10.21 6.40
CA GLU A 74 12.27 9.23 5.47
C GLU A 74 12.64 9.53 4.02
N LEU A 75 12.59 10.82 3.64
CA LEU A 75 13.04 11.30 2.33
C LEU A 75 14.53 11.01 2.13
N LEU A 76 15.34 11.27 3.15
CA LEU A 76 16.78 10.99 3.14
C LEU A 76 17.04 9.49 2.90
N ALA A 77 16.31 8.62 3.60
CA ALA A 77 16.43 7.18 3.42
C ALA A 77 16.03 6.74 1.99
N LEU A 78 15.02 7.35 1.38
CA LEU A 78 14.64 7.09 -0.01
C LEU A 78 15.76 7.49 -0.99
N CYS A 79 16.34 8.68 -0.81
CA CYS A 79 17.45 9.15 -1.61
C CYS A 79 18.68 8.23 -1.51
N LEU A 80 19.07 7.86 -0.28
CA LEU A 80 20.19 6.94 -0.05
C LEU A 80 19.94 5.56 -0.65
N LYS A 81 18.70 5.02 -0.57
CA LYS A 81 18.35 3.74 -1.21
C LYS A 81 18.59 3.76 -2.72
N LYS A 82 18.32 4.87 -3.41
CA LYS A 82 18.56 5.00 -4.85
C LYS A 82 20.04 4.94 -5.23
N ILE A 83 20.94 5.39 -4.36
CA ILE A 83 22.39 5.42 -4.62
C ILE A 83 23.11 4.28 -3.87
N LYS A 84 22.38 3.41 -3.17
CA LYS A 84 22.93 2.31 -2.35
C LYS A 84 23.88 1.41 -3.13
N ALA A 85 23.57 1.11 -4.40
CA ALA A 85 24.43 0.29 -5.26
C ALA A 85 25.80 0.93 -5.48
N SER A 86 25.84 2.24 -5.78
CA SER A 86 27.08 3.01 -5.98
C SER A 86 27.85 3.27 -4.68
N LEU A 87 27.15 3.34 -3.55
CA LEU A 87 27.75 3.52 -2.22
C LEU A 87 28.32 2.22 -1.62
N SER A 88 28.18 1.06 -2.27
CA SER A 88 28.70 -0.22 -1.73
C SER A 88 30.23 -0.23 -1.55
N LYS A 89 30.96 0.55 -2.35
CA LYS A 89 32.43 0.61 -2.35
C LYS A 89 32.99 1.63 -1.35
N VAL A 90 32.15 2.43 -0.72
CA VAL A 90 32.56 3.57 0.10
C VAL A 90 31.71 3.65 1.37
N ARG A 91 32.33 3.89 2.52
CA ARG A 91 31.61 4.03 3.78
C ARG A 91 30.96 5.40 3.88
N LEU A 92 29.65 5.45 4.06
CA LEU A 92 28.93 6.70 4.35
C LEU A 92 29.13 7.07 5.83
N ILE A 93 29.61 8.28 6.11
CA ILE A 93 29.75 8.82 7.48
C ILE A 93 28.51 9.63 7.84
N ASP A 94 28.17 10.60 6.98
CA ASP A 94 27.14 11.59 7.26
C ASP A 94 26.37 11.96 5.99
N ALA A 95 25.10 12.29 6.17
CA ALA A 95 24.20 12.70 5.10
C ALA A 95 23.25 13.77 5.64
N GLY A 96 23.14 14.89 4.92
CA GLY A 96 22.27 16.00 5.29
C GLY A 96 21.69 16.70 4.07
N PHE A 97 20.54 17.34 4.24
CA PHE A 97 19.99 18.22 3.23
C PHE A 97 20.71 19.56 3.22
N ILE A 98 20.90 20.10 2.03
CA ILE A 98 21.25 21.51 1.83
C ILE A 98 19.95 22.19 1.45
N TRP A 99 19.60 23.25 2.18
CA TRP A 99 18.41 24.04 1.89
C TRP A 99 18.42 24.48 0.43
N THR A 100 17.32 24.19 -0.26
CA THR A 100 17.05 24.65 -1.62
C THR A 100 15.71 25.36 -1.64
N GLU A 101 15.57 26.29 -2.58
CA GLU A 101 14.33 27.05 -2.71
C GLU A 101 13.14 26.12 -3.03
N PRO A 102 11.99 26.22 -2.32
CA PRO A 102 10.86 25.29 -2.47
C PRO A 102 10.33 25.12 -3.90
N HIS A 103 10.40 26.17 -4.72
CA HIS A 103 9.90 26.17 -6.11
C HIS A 103 10.87 25.56 -7.11
N SER A 104 12.13 25.35 -6.71
CA SER A 104 13.19 24.87 -7.62
C SER A 104 12.96 23.43 -8.11
N LYS A 105 12.08 22.67 -7.44
CA LYS A 105 11.88 21.22 -7.66
C LYS A 105 13.20 20.44 -7.64
N ARG A 106 14.19 20.93 -6.91
CA ARG A 106 15.52 20.34 -6.78
C ARG A 106 15.80 20.16 -5.29
N LEU A 107 16.30 18.98 -4.94
CA LEU A 107 16.75 18.66 -3.59
C LEU A 107 18.25 18.42 -3.64
N LYS A 108 19.01 19.11 -2.79
CA LYS A 108 20.46 18.91 -2.69
C LYS A 108 20.78 18.15 -1.42
N LEU A 109 21.55 17.08 -1.56
CA LEU A 109 22.03 16.26 -0.45
C LEU A 109 23.55 16.39 -0.35
N LYS A 110 24.02 16.82 0.82
CA LYS A 110 25.43 16.77 1.20
C LYS A 110 25.74 15.38 1.74
N LEU A 111 26.64 14.66 1.09
CA LEU A 111 27.10 13.35 1.53
C LEU A 111 28.57 13.43 1.90
N THR A 112 28.90 12.84 3.04
CA THR A 112 30.26 12.69 3.53
C THR A 112 30.63 11.22 3.48
N VAL A 113 31.58 10.87 2.63
CA VAL A 113 31.98 9.50 2.39
C VAL A 113 33.45 9.27 2.71
N GLN A 114 33.78 8.03 3.05
CA GLN A 114 35.09 7.60 3.51
C GLN A 114 35.51 6.31 2.80
N LYS A 115 36.73 6.32 2.24
CA LYS A 115 37.31 5.15 1.58
C LYS A 115 38.74 4.96 2.04
N GLU A 116 39.16 3.72 2.14
CA GLU A 116 40.57 3.36 2.26
C GLU A 116 41.25 3.50 0.89
N VAL A 117 42.35 4.23 0.89
CA VAL A 117 43.20 4.53 -0.27
C VAL A 117 44.54 3.81 -0.05
N ILE A 118 45.55 4.12 -0.88
CA ILE A 118 46.88 3.52 -0.90
C ILE A 118 47.44 3.32 0.52
N ASN A 119 47.91 2.10 0.79
CA ASN A 119 48.55 1.67 2.04
C ASN A 119 47.69 1.85 3.31
N GLY A 120 46.36 1.82 3.20
CA GLY A 120 45.46 1.94 4.37
C GLY A 120 45.26 3.37 4.87
N ALA A 121 45.68 4.38 4.10
CA ALA A 121 45.32 5.77 4.37
C ALA A 121 43.83 5.96 4.15
N VAL A 122 43.12 6.47 5.15
CA VAL A 122 41.68 6.72 5.05
C VAL A 122 41.43 8.16 4.60
N LEU A 123 40.74 8.34 3.48
CA LEU A 123 40.42 9.66 2.94
C LEU A 123 38.91 9.89 3.03
N GLN A 124 38.54 11.07 3.51
CA GLN A 124 37.16 11.54 3.64
C GLN A 124 36.92 12.66 2.63
N GLN A 125 35.82 12.54 1.89
CA GLN A 125 35.42 13.49 0.85
C GLN A 125 33.95 13.85 1.01
N VAL A 126 33.66 15.14 0.81
CA VAL A 126 32.31 15.67 0.84
C VAL A 126 31.91 16.02 -0.58
N PHE A 127 30.73 15.59 -1.00
CA PHE A 127 30.16 15.96 -2.29
C PHE A 127 28.66 16.20 -2.17
N VAL A 128 28.09 16.86 -3.17
CA VAL A 128 26.67 17.17 -3.24
C VAL A 128 26.04 16.36 -4.35
N VAL A 129 24.90 15.73 -4.05
CA VAL A 129 24.04 15.06 -5.02
C VAL A 129 22.79 15.91 -5.21
N GLU A 130 22.44 16.17 -6.46
CA GLU A 130 21.23 16.90 -6.84
C GLU A 130 20.14 15.93 -7.30
N TYR A 131 18.96 16.00 -6.68
CA TYR A 131 17.78 15.25 -7.10
C TYR A 131 16.75 16.17 -7.72
N ILE A 132 16.35 15.87 -8.97
CA ILE A 132 15.27 16.57 -9.67
C ILE A 132 13.95 15.89 -9.31
N VAL A 133 13.02 16.65 -8.75
CA VAL A 133 11.68 16.19 -8.39
C VAL A 133 10.76 16.34 -9.60
N GLN A 134 10.45 15.21 -10.23
CA GLN A 134 9.49 15.13 -11.33
C GLN A 134 8.09 14.81 -10.78
N SER A 135 7.08 15.49 -11.32
CA SER A 135 5.69 15.21 -10.97
C SER A 135 5.21 13.97 -11.71
N GLN A 136 4.76 12.96 -10.98
CA GLN A 136 4.14 11.75 -11.53
C GLN A 136 2.95 11.37 -10.66
N MET A 137 1.83 11.04 -11.28
CA MET A 137 0.65 10.61 -10.54
C MET A 137 0.80 9.15 -10.08
N CYS A 138 0.43 8.86 -8.82
CA CYS A 138 0.37 7.49 -8.33
C CYS A 138 -0.85 6.76 -8.90
N GLU A 139 -0.82 5.43 -8.93
CA GLU A 139 -1.90 4.64 -9.51
C GLU A 139 -3.26 4.85 -8.81
N ASP A 140 -3.25 5.09 -7.50
CA ASP A 140 -4.48 5.33 -6.73
C ASP A 140 -5.11 6.67 -7.11
N CYS A 141 -4.32 7.73 -7.20
CA CYS A 141 -4.76 9.04 -7.68
C CYS A 141 -5.22 8.99 -9.14
N HIS A 142 -4.49 8.27 -9.99
CA HIS A 142 -4.89 8.05 -11.38
C HIS A 142 -6.24 7.35 -11.47
N ARG A 143 -6.52 6.37 -10.59
CA ARG A 143 -7.80 5.67 -10.55
C ARG A 143 -8.95 6.59 -10.15
N ILE A 144 -8.72 7.50 -9.20
CA ILE A 144 -9.72 8.50 -8.78
C ILE A 144 -10.02 9.46 -9.95
N GLU A 145 -9.00 9.98 -10.63
CA GLU A 145 -9.18 10.87 -11.79
C GLU A 145 -9.86 10.16 -12.97
N ALA A 146 -9.51 8.90 -13.22
CA ALA A 146 -10.11 8.07 -14.27
C ALA A 146 -11.57 7.67 -13.99
N LYS A 147 -12.16 8.10 -12.86
CA LYS A 147 -13.51 7.71 -12.40
C LYS A 147 -13.71 6.20 -12.31
N ASP A 148 -12.63 5.43 -12.17
CA ASP A 148 -12.69 3.97 -12.06
C ASP A 148 -12.85 3.57 -10.60
N PHE A 149 -13.98 3.99 -10.03
CA PHE A 149 -14.18 4.04 -8.58
C PHE A 149 -14.24 2.67 -7.89
N TRP A 150 -14.50 1.57 -8.61
CA TRP A 150 -14.70 0.26 -7.99
C TRP A 150 -14.33 -0.89 -8.94
N LYS A 151 -13.78 -1.97 -8.39
CA LYS A 151 -13.49 -3.20 -9.14
C LYS A 151 -14.54 -4.27 -8.94
N SER A 152 -15.14 -4.31 -7.77
CA SER A 152 -16.18 -5.28 -7.43
C SER A 152 -17.40 -4.62 -6.79
N VAL A 153 -18.57 -5.16 -7.09
CA VAL A 153 -19.83 -4.74 -6.46
C VAL A 153 -20.58 -5.97 -5.95
N VAL A 154 -21.12 -5.86 -4.73
CA VAL A 154 -22.03 -6.86 -4.15
C VAL A 154 -23.42 -6.25 -4.11
N GLN A 155 -24.34 -6.83 -4.87
CA GLN A 155 -25.72 -6.37 -5.01
C GLN A 155 -26.61 -7.29 -4.18
N VAL A 156 -27.03 -6.81 -3.02
CA VAL A 156 -27.91 -7.56 -2.12
C VAL A 156 -29.34 -7.15 -2.43
N ARG A 157 -30.20 -8.13 -2.73
CA ARG A 157 -31.62 -7.90 -3.02
C ARG A 157 -32.51 -8.84 -2.22
N GLN A 158 -33.65 -8.34 -1.77
CA GLN A 158 -34.69 -9.14 -1.17
C GLN A 158 -36.05 -8.74 -1.77
N LYS A 159 -36.66 -9.66 -2.51
CA LYS A 159 -37.94 -9.43 -3.19
C LYS A 159 -39.11 -9.66 -2.26
N THR A 160 -39.33 -8.77 -1.31
CA THR A 160 -40.42 -8.85 -0.34
C THR A 160 -41.04 -7.49 -0.09
N LEU A 161 -42.30 -7.47 0.34
CA LEU A 161 -43.00 -6.26 0.78
C LEU A 161 -42.41 -5.75 2.11
N HIS A 162 -42.04 -6.65 3.02
CA HIS A 162 -41.54 -6.30 4.35
C HIS A 162 -40.05 -6.64 4.51
N LYS A 163 -39.20 -5.64 4.72
CA LYS A 163 -37.72 -5.79 4.77
C LYS A 163 -37.17 -6.16 6.16
N LYS A 164 -37.82 -7.07 6.88
CA LYS A 164 -37.53 -7.42 8.30
C LYS A 164 -36.12 -7.98 8.46
N THR A 165 -35.82 -9.00 7.66
CA THR A 165 -34.51 -9.67 7.56
C THR A 165 -33.43 -8.74 7.04
N PHE A 166 -33.78 -7.78 6.18
CA PHE A 166 -32.84 -6.81 5.65
C PHE A 166 -32.34 -5.82 6.72
N TYR A 167 -33.24 -5.27 7.54
CA TYR A 167 -32.85 -4.41 8.67
C TYR A 167 -32.02 -5.19 9.71
N TYR A 168 -32.37 -6.45 9.96
CA TYR A 168 -31.56 -7.33 10.82
C TYR A 168 -30.14 -7.54 10.27
N LEU A 169 -30.02 -7.76 8.95
CA LEU A 169 -28.75 -7.90 8.26
C LEU A 169 -27.88 -6.64 8.40
N GLU A 170 -28.46 -5.46 8.22
CA GLU A 170 -27.75 -4.19 8.37
C GLU A 170 -27.17 -4.03 9.79
N GLN A 171 -27.96 -4.33 10.82
CA GLN A 171 -27.48 -4.32 12.21
C GLN A 171 -26.33 -5.32 12.44
N LEU A 172 -26.40 -6.50 11.85
CA LEU A 172 -25.32 -7.49 11.87
C LEU A 172 -24.05 -6.99 11.18
N ILE A 173 -24.17 -6.33 10.03
CA ILE A 173 -23.04 -5.75 9.28
C ILE A 173 -22.35 -4.65 10.10
N LEU A 174 -23.12 -3.83 10.81
CA LEU A 174 -22.60 -2.82 11.72
C LEU A 174 -21.89 -3.46 12.92
N LYS A 175 -22.51 -4.47 13.55
CA LYS A 175 -21.96 -5.20 14.68
C LYS A 175 -20.62 -5.87 14.37
N HIS A 176 -20.50 -6.49 13.20
CA HIS A 176 -19.27 -7.15 12.75
C HIS A 176 -18.29 -6.22 12.00
N ARG A 177 -18.61 -4.93 11.87
CA ARG A 177 -17.77 -3.91 11.21
C ARG A 177 -17.35 -4.26 9.77
N LEU A 178 -18.18 -4.99 9.03
CA LEU A 178 -17.85 -5.46 7.68
C LEU A 178 -17.89 -4.35 6.61
N HIS A 179 -18.56 -3.24 6.92
CA HIS A 179 -18.67 -2.07 6.05
C HIS A 179 -17.38 -1.24 5.97
N GLN A 180 -16.38 -1.45 6.84
CA GLN A 180 -15.15 -0.65 6.87
C GLN A 180 -14.34 -0.67 5.57
N ASN A 181 -14.41 -1.79 4.83
CA ASN A 181 -13.67 -1.97 3.58
C ASN A 181 -14.47 -1.53 2.34
N THR A 182 -15.69 -1.01 2.53
CA THR A 182 -16.54 -0.55 1.43
C THR A 182 -16.13 0.86 1.02
N LEU A 183 -16.09 1.12 -0.28
CA LEU A 183 -15.82 2.46 -0.82
C LEU A 183 -17.07 3.32 -0.79
N ARG A 184 -18.20 2.71 -1.14
CA ARG A 184 -19.49 3.36 -1.24
C ARG A 184 -20.59 2.33 -1.01
N ILE A 185 -21.65 2.78 -0.35
CA ILE A 185 -22.90 2.04 -0.20
C ILE A 185 -23.95 2.85 -0.92
N LYS A 186 -24.73 2.21 -1.80
CA LYS A 186 -25.83 2.86 -2.53
C LYS A 186 -27.10 2.06 -2.35
N GLU A 187 -28.16 2.75 -1.95
CA GLU A 187 -29.49 2.18 -1.93
C GLU A 187 -30.07 2.15 -3.34
N ILE A 188 -30.59 0.99 -3.72
CA ILE A 188 -31.26 0.75 -5.01
C ILE A 188 -32.53 -0.03 -4.71
N HIS A 189 -33.53 0.01 -5.60
CA HIS A 189 -34.77 -0.74 -5.43
C HIS A 189 -34.52 -2.16 -4.92
N ASP A 190 -35.25 -2.49 -3.85
CA ASP A 190 -35.26 -3.78 -3.17
C ASP A 190 -33.92 -4.24 -2.55
N GLY A 191 -32.97 -3.32 -2.31
CA GLY A 191 -31.81 -3.60 -1.46
C GLY A 191 -30.67 -2.60 -1.52
N LEU A 192 -29.44 -3.10 -1.41
CA LEU A 192 -28.21 -2.29 -1.30
C LEU A 192 -27.13 -2.79 -2.25
N ASP A 193 -26.34 -1.85 -2.78
CA ASP A 193 -25.11 -2.13 -3.54
C ASP A 193 -23.90 -1.68 -2.72
N PHE A 194 -23.01 -2.62 -2.43
CA PHE A 194 -21.74 -2.39 -1.76
C PHE A 194 -20.61 -2.40 -2.79
N TYR A 195 -19.89 -1.28 -2.89
CA TYR A 195 -18.77 -1.13 -3.82
C TYR A 195 -17.44 -1.38 -3.10
N TYR A 196 -16.57 -2.16 -3.73
CA TYR A 196 -15.26 -2.56 -3.22
C TYR A 196 -14.14 -2.28 -4.23
N SER A 197 -12.96 -1.96 -3.70
CA SER A 197 -11.72 -1.79 -4.49
C SER A 197 -11.10 -3.13 -4.89
N SER A 198 -11.33 -4.18 -4.10
CA SER A 198 -10.75 -5.52 -4.28
C SER A 198 -11.83 -6.60 -4.38
N LYS A 199 -11.66 -7.53 -5.33
CA LYS A 199 -12.53 -8.71 -5.49
C LYS A 199 -12.54 -9.57 -4.23
N GLN A 200 -11.40 -9.71 -3.55
CA GLN A 200 -11.28 -10.55 -2.35
C GLN A 200 -12.14 -10.03 -1.18
N GLN A 201 -12.22 -8.72 -1.01
CA GLN A 201 -13.06 -8.11 0.02
C GLN A 201 -14.55 -8.31 -0.27
N ALA A 202 -14.95 -8.19 -1.54
CA ALA A 202 -16.31 -8.50 -1.97
C ALA A 202 -16.67 -9.98 -1.73
N GLN A 203 -15.74 -10.91 -2.03
CA GLN A 203 -15.97 -12.33 -1.77
C GLN A 203 -16.19 -12.61 -0.27
N LYS A 204 -15.34 -12.04 0.61
CA LYS A 204 -15.52 -12.16 2.07
C LYS A 204 -16.88 -11.67 2.55
N MET A 205 -17.41 -10.60 1.94
CA MET A 205 -18.75 -10.11 2.23
C MET A 205 -19.82 -11.12 1.79
N VAL A 206 -19.70 -11.68 0.59
CA VAL A 206 -20.63 -12.72 0.09
C VAL A 206 -20.60 -13.95 1.00
N ASP A 207 -19.41 -14.40 1.40
CA ASP A 207 -19.26 -15.56 2.29
C ASP A 207 -19.92 -15.29 3.65
N PHE A 208 -19.75 -14.09 4.21
CA PHE A 208 -20.44 -13.68 5.43
C PHE A 208 -21.98 -13.69 5.27
N LEU A 209 -22.49 -13.19 4.15
CA LEU A 209 -23.93 -13.19 3.87
C LEU A 209 -24.47 -14.62 3.78
N GLN A 210 -23.75 -15.53 3.12
CA GLN A 210 -24.13 -16.95 3.04
C GLN A 210 -24.13 -17.64 4.39
N CYS A 211 -23.23 -17.27 5.31
CA CYS A 211 -23.20 -17.83 6.66
C CYS A 211 -24.30 -17.27 7.58
N THR A 212 -24.81 -16.06 7.31
CA THR A 212 -25.75 -15.36 8.22
C THR A 212 -27.20 -15.46 7.80
N VAL A 213 -27.47 -15.40 6.50
CA VAL A 213 -28.83 -15.40 5.94
C VAL A 213 -28.95 -16.39 4.79
N PRO A 214 -30.14 -16.96 4.55
CA PRO A 214 -30.34 -17.90 3.46
C PRO A 214 -30.39 -17.08 2.17
N CYS A 215 -29.37 -17.24 1.33
CA CYS A 215 -29.24 -16.47 0.10
C CYS A 215 -28.66 -17.30 -1.03
N ARG A 216 -28.99 -16.91 -2.27
CA ARG A 216 -28.33 -17.41 -3.48
C ARG A 216 -27.37 -16.34 -3.99
N SER A 217 -26.15 -16.75 -4.34
CA SER A 217 -25.16 -15.86 -4.94
C SER A 217 -24.84 -16.27 -6.37
N LYS A 218 -24.80 -15.32 -7.29
CA LYS A 218 -24.26 -15.47 -8.65
C LYS A 218 -23.14 -14.48 -8.87
N SER A 219 -22.05 -14.91 -9.49
CA SER A 219 -20.95 -14.02 -9.87
C SER A 219 -20.90 -13.85 -11.38
N SER A 220 -20.57 -12.64 -11.84
CA SER A 220 -20.31 -12.33 -13.24
C SER A 220 -19.11 -11.39 -13.33
N GLN A 221 -18.42 -11.43 -14.47
CA GLN A 221 -17.26 -10.58 -14.73
C GLN A 221 -17.39 -9.92 -16.09
N ARG A 222 -17.02 -8.63 -16.14
CA ARG A 222 -16.95 -7.84 -17.36
C ARG A 222 -15.50 -7.41 -17.57
N LEU A 223 -14.92 -7.75 -18.71
CA LEU A 223 -13.60 -7.26 -19.10
C LEU A 223 -13.69 -5.76 -19.40
N ILE A 224 -12.79 -4.97 -18.81
CA ILE A 224 -12.68 -3.53 -19.06
C ILE A 224 -11.55 -3.27 -20.03
N SER A 225 -10.37 -3.83 -19.74
CA SER A 225 -9.17 -3.64 -20.53
C SER A 225 -8.27 -4.87 -20.45
N HIS A 226 -7.46 -5.06 -21.47
CA HIS A 226 -6.43 -6.08 -21.55
C HIS A 226 -5.15 -5.39 -21.98
N ASP A 227 -4.07 -5.60 -21.22
CA ASP A 227 -2.74 -5.17 -21.61
C ASP A 227 -2.02 -6.33 -22.29
N ILE A 228 -1.77 -6.19 -23.58
CA ILE A 228 -1.16 -7.20 -24.43
C ILE A 228 0.32 -7.42 -24.07
N HIS A 229 1.01 -6.39 -23.57
CA HIS A 229 2.44 -6.48 -23.25
C HIS A 229 2.70 -7.21 -21.93
N SER A 230 1.82 -7.02 -20.95
CA SER A 230 1.92 -7.68 -19.63
C SER A 230 1.01 -8.90 -19.49
N ASN A 231 0.14 -9.17 -20.48
CA ASN A 231 -0.92 -10.17 -20.44
C ASN A 231 -1.80 -10.07 -19.18
N VAL A 232 -2.01 -8.85 -18.69
CA VAL A 232 -2.85 -8.55 -17.51
C VAL A 232 -4.24 -8.12 -17.98
N TYR A 233 -5.25 -8.75 -17.40
CA TYR A 233 -6.65 -8.47 -17.68
C TYR A 233 -7.29 -7.69 -16.53
N ASN A 234 -7.93 -6.58 -16.83
CA ASN A 234 -8.69 -5.80 -15.86
C ASN A 234 -10.18 -6.14 -15.96
N TYR A 235 -10.69 -6.84 -14.95
CA TYR A 235 -12.10 -7.23 -14.87
C TYR A 235 -12.85 -6.47 -13.78
N LYS A 236 -14.06 -6.03 -14.11
CA LYS A 236 -15.07 -5.63 -13.12
C LYS A 236 -15.91 -6.85 -12.74
N SER A 237 -15.98 -7.15 -11.45
CA SER A 237 -16.72 -8.32 -10.94
C SER A 237 -18.01 -7.88 -10.25
N THR A 238 -19.12 -8.52 -10.59
CA THR A 238 -20.43 -8.28 -9.98
C THR A 238 -20.88 -9.54 -9.26
N PHE A 239 -21.27 -9.38 -8.00
CA PHE A 239 -21.85 -10.45 -7.18
C PHE A 239 -23.31 -10.11 -6.92
N SER A 240 -24.22 -10.87 -7.50
CA SER A 240 -25.66 -10.75 -7.25
C SER A 240 -26.05 -11.71 -6.13
N VAL A 241 -26.46 -11.16 -4.99
CA VAL A 241 -26.91 -11.91 -3.81
C VAL A 241 -28.39 -11.67 -3.62
N GLU A 242 -29.18 -12.73 -3.72
CA GLU A 242 -30.62 -12.66 -3.52
C GLU A 242 -31.00 -13.45 -2.27
N ILE A 243 -31.53 -12.73 -1.28
CA ILE A 243 -32.03 -13.28 -0.03
C ILE A 243 -33.41 -13.87 -0.27
N VAL A 244 -33.73 -14.98 0.40
CA VAL A 244 -35.05 -15.60 0.30
C VAL A 244 -36.15 -14.61 0.72
N PRO A 245 -37.27 -14.53 -0.03
CA PRO A 245 -38.36 -13.58 0.25
C PRO A 245 -39.30 -14.10 1.36
N ILE A 246 -38.75 -14.65 2.45
CA ILE A 246 -39.51 -15.10 3.63
C ILE A 246 -38.93 -14.39 4.84
N CYS A 247 -39.78 -13.71 5.60
CA CYS A 247 -39.42 -13.05 6.83
C CYS A 247 -39.89 -13.82 8.06
N LYS A 248 -39.37 -13.38 9.22
CA LYS A 248 -39.85 -13.85 10.51
C LYS A 248 -41.34 -13.47 10.69
N ASP A 249 -42.09 -14.43 11.20
CA ASP A 249 -43.54 -14.38 11.48
C ASP A 249 -44.42 -14.44 10.21
N ASP A 250 -43.86 -14.78 9.06
CA ASP A 250 -44.64 -14.98 7.82
C ASP A 250 -45.31 -16.37 7.82
N VAL A 251 -46.55 -16.43 7.33
CA VAL A 251 -47.26 -17.68 7.06
C VAL A 251 -46.93 -18.12 5.64
N VAL A 252 -46.43 -19.34 5.48
CA VAL A 252 -46.03 -19.91 4.20
C VAL A 252 -46.83 -21.17 3.89
N CYS A 253 -47.13 -21.37 2.61
CA CYS A 253 -47.73 -22.60 2.12
C CYS A 253 -46.66 -23.41 1.36
N LEU A 254 -46.29 -24.56 1.90
CA LEU A 254 -45.34 -25.49 1.30
C LEU A 254 -46.02 -26.32 0.22
N SER A 255 -45.25 -26.68 -0.82
CA SER A 255 -45.73 -27.65 -1.80
C SER A 255 -45.94 -29.02 -1.15
N PRO A 256 -46.93 -29.83 -1.60
CA PRO A 256 -47.25 -31.11 -0.98
C PRO A 256 -46.04 -32.07 -0.92
N LYS A 257 -45.23 -32.08 -1.99
CA LYS A 257 -44.01 -32.91 -2.07
C LYS A 257 -42.95 -32.50 -1.05
N LEU A 258 -42.77 -31.19 -0.84
CA LEU A 258 -41.79 -30.66 0.11
C LEU A 258 -42.24 -30.93 1.56
N ALA A 259 -43.51 -30.70 1.87
CA ALA A 259 -44.09 -30.98 3.18
C ALA A 259 -43.95 -32.47 3.56
N GLN A 260 -44.20 -33.37 2.60
CA GLN A 260 -44.00 -34.81 2.78
C GLN A 260 -42.53 -35.15 3.08
N SER A 261 -41.59 -34.56 2.33
CA SER A 261 -40.16 -34.81 2.52
C SER A 261 -39.60 -34.28 3.85
N LEU A 262 -40.25 -33.27 4.43
CA LEU A 262 -39.86 -32.64 5.69
C LEU A 262 -40.50 -33.30 6.93
N GLY A 263 -40.86 -34.58 6.84
CA GLY A 263 -41.47 -35.32 7.96
C GLY A 263 -43.00 -35.34 7.93
N ASN A 264 -43.59 -35.16 6.75
CA ASN A 264 -45.05 -35.17 6.54
C ASN A 264 -45.78 -34.10 7.37
N MET A 265 -45.17 -32.91 7.45
CA MET A 265 -45.74 -31.74 8.11
C MET A 265 -46.98 -31.21 7.37
N GLY A 266 -47.79 -30.39 8.05
CA GLY A 266 -48.84 -29.61 7.40
C GLY A 266 -48.29 -28.70 6.28
N GLN A 267 -49.12 -28.40 5.27
CA GLN A 267 -48.73 -27.49 4.19
C GLN A 267 -48.62 -26.04 4.66
N ILE A 268 -49.39 -25.66 5.67
CA ILE A 268 -49.40 -24.30 6.21
C ILE A 268 -48.46 -24.27 7.41
N CYS A 269 -47.38 -23.50 7.28
CA CYS A 269 -46.39 -23.34 8.35
C CYS A 269 -46.14 -21.85 8.63
N VAL A 270 -45.61 -21.56 9.81
CA VAL A 270 -45.20 -20.21 10.21
C VAL A 270 -43.68 -20.16 10.31
N CYS A 271 -43.05 -19.11 9.78
CA CYS A 271 -41.60 -18.92 9.90
C CYS A 271 -41.25 -18.32 11.27
N ILE A 272 -40.69 -19.14 12.16
CA ILE A 272 -40.31 -18.69 13.52
C ILE A 272 -38.96 -17.96 13.57
N ARG A 273 -38.02 -18.37 12.71
CA ARG A 273 -36.64 -17.89 12.74
C ARG A 273 -36.00 -18.01 11.37
N VAL A 274 -35.30 -16.95 10.99
CA VAL A 274 -34.47 -16.91 9.78
C VAL A 274 -33.01 -16.80 10.22
N THR A 275 -32.21 -17.80 9.87
CA THR A 275 -30.75 -17.84 10.07
C THR A 275 -30.07 -18.22 8.75
N SER A 276 -28.96 -18.96 8.74
CA SER A 276 -28.44 -19.56 7.49
C SER A 276 -29.46 -20.49 6.83
N THR A 277 -30.35 -21.09 7.62
CA THR A 277 -31.52 -21.83 7.17
C THR A 277 -32.82 -21.21 7.69
N ILE A 278 -33.92 -21.53 7.02
CA ILE A 278 -35.26 -21.08 7.39
C ILE A 278 -35.87 -22.13 8.31
N HIS A 279 -36.31 -21.70 9.48
CA HIS A 279 -37.03 -22.54 10.43
C HIS A 279 -38.52 -22.27 10.32
N LEU A 280 -39.27 -23.32 10.05
CA LEU A 280 -40.72 -23.33 9.97
C LEU A 280 -41.27 -24.13 11.14
N ILE A 281 -42.47 -23.76 11.60
CA ILE A 281 -43.24 -24.53 12.58
C ILE A 281 -44.65 -24.75 12.05
N ASP A 282 -45.21 -25.93 12.27
CA ASP A 282 -46.64 -26.18 12.13
C ASP A 282 -47.34 -25.75 13.44
N PRO A 283 -48.22 -24.72 13.42
CA PRO A 283 -48.87 -24.24 14.63
C PRO A 283 -49.87 -25.23 15.23
N SER A 284 -50.33 -26.22 14.46
CA SER A 284 -51.34 -27.19 14.91
C SER A 284 -50.73 -28.36 15.68
N THR A 285 -49.54 -28.80 15.27
CA THR A 285 -48.86 -29.99 15.80
C THR A 285 -47.54 -29.67 16.52
N LEU A 286 -47.10 -28.40 16.48
CA LEU A 286 -45.82 -27.91 17.00
C LEU A 286 -44.59 -28.64 16.44
N GLN A 287 -44.70 -29.14 15.20
CA GLN A 287 -43.62 -29.75 14.43
C GLN A 287 -42.74 -28.72 13.73
#